data_AF-A0A8S3W3E5-F1
#
_entry.id   AF-A0A8S3W3E5-F1
#
_cell.length_a   1.000
_cell.length_b   1.000
_cell.length_c   1.000
_cell.angle_alpha   90.00
_cell.angle_beta   90.00
_cell.angle_gamma   90.00
#
_symmetry.space_group_name_H-M   'P 1'
#
loop_
_entity.id
_entity.type
_entity.pdbx_description
1 polymer ?
#
loop_
_entity_poly.entity_id
_entity_poly.type
_entity_poly.pdbx_seq_one_letter_code
_entity_poly.pdbx_strand_id
1 'polypeptide(L)'
;MDTDIFYNYIEKVLIPSLGEERPVLIVYDGHSTHVHVRVVELALRNRITILKLPPHTSHLLQPLDIAVFKSFKSIWDAKLVEWQRRNVGTKMPKKVFAPALADTWRETNPNIIKSGFRKAGIFPFNAHVIPVDKYDPDAYKRYQKKTLEEHFAYKKFVLACLTINLQQQMILLKIQIPMTLPCCRKFQSPVSKL
;
A
#
# COMPACT_ATOMS: atom_id res chain seq x y z
N MET A 1 -17.64 -17.02 -2.20
CA MET A 1 -18.33 -16.34 -1.08
C MET A 1 -19.37 -15.43 -1.71
N ASP A 2 -20.60 -15.40 -1.20
CA ASP A 2 -21.61 -14.47 -1.77
C ASP A 2 -21.23 -13.01 -1.47
N THR A 3 -21.61 -12.09 -2.36
CA THR A 3 -21.32 -10.66 -2.24
C THR A 3 -21.88 -10.07 -0.95
N ASP A 4 -23.09 -10.46 -0.55
CA ASP A 4 -23.70 -9.97 0.69
C ASP A 4 -22.98 -10.46 1.94
N ILE A 5 -22.46 -11.70 1.93
CA ILE A 5 -21.66 -12.25 3.02
C ILE A 5 -20.36 -11.46 3.16
N PHE A 6 -19.71 -11.16 2.03
CA PHE A 6 -18.47 -10.37 2.05
C PHE A 6 -18.70 -8.94 2.52
N TYR A 7 -19.75 -8.28 2.03
CA TYR A 7 -20.12 -6.94 2.49
C TYR A 7 -20.33 -6.92 4.01
N ASN A 8 -21.14 -7.86 4.53
CA ASN A 8 -21.38 -7.98 5.97
C ASN A 8 -20.09 -8.24 6.76
N TYR A 9 -19.18 -9.06 6.23
CA TYR A 9 -17.89 -9.30 6.86
C TYR A 9 -17.04 -8.01 6.95
N ILE A 10 -16.95 -7.24 5.86
CA ILE A 10 -16.20 -5.98 5.85
C ILE A 10 -16.81 -4.98 6.84
N GLU A 11 -18.13 -4.81 6.81
CA GLU A 11 -18.86 -3.86 7.64
C GLU A 11 -18.83 -4.21 9.13
N LYS A 12 -19.09 -5.48 9.47
CA LYS A 12 -19.34 -5.90 10.86
C LYS A 12 -18.13 -6.49 11.55
N VAL A 13 -17.14 -6.99 10.81
CA VAL A 13 -15.97 -7.66 11.38
C VAL A 13 -14.70 -6.89 11.06
N LEU A 14 -14.42 -6.65 9.78
CA LEU A 14 -13.14 -6.07 9.39
C LEU A 14 -13.00 -4.63 9.87
N ILE A 15 -13.92 -3.74 9.48
CA ILE A 15 -13.84 -2.31 9.82
C ILE A 15 -13.76 -2.08 11.34
N PRO A 16 -14.60 -2.73 12.18
CA PRO A 16 -14.48 -2.59 13.63
C PRO A 16 -13.19 -3.18 14.21
N SER A 17 -12.58 -4.16 13.54
CA SER A 17 -11.30 -4.74 13.97
C SER A 17 -10.09 -3.91 13.53
N LEU A 18 -10.26 -3.00 12.58
CA LEU A 18 -9.23 -2.03 12.22
C LEU A 18 -9.18 -0.96 13.32
N GLY A 19 -7.97 -0.62 13.78
CA GLY A 19 -7.78 0.49 14.72
C GLY A 19 -8.22 1.84 14.13
N GLU A 20 -7.98 2.93 14.84
CA GLU A 20 -8.39 4.27 14.38
C GLU A 20 -7.49 4.86 13.27
N GLU A 21 -6.30 4.28 13.08
CA GLU A 21 -5.31 4.77 12.12
C GLU A 21 -5.82 4.69 10.67
N ARG A 22 -5.63 5.77 9.91
CA ARG A 22 -6.00 5.88 8.50
C ARG A 22 -4.92 6.67 7.74
N PRO A 23 -4.70 6.40 6.43
CA PRO A 23 -5.44 5.47 5.57
C PRO A 23 -5.01 4.00 5.78
N VAL A 24 -5.91 3.06 5.48
CA VAL A 24 -5.65 1.61 5.55
C VAL A 24 -5.57 1.02 4.15
N LEU A 25 -4.61 0.13 3.90
CA LEU A 25 -4.50 -0.66 2.68
C LEU A 25 -4.94 -2.11 2.94
N ILE A 26 -5.96 -2.57 2.23
CA ILE A 26 -6.36 -3.97 2.20
C ILE A 26 -5.83 -4.59 0.91
N VAL A 27 -5.09 -5.69 1.04
CA VAL A 27 -4.60 -6.49 -0.10
C VAL A 27 -5.32 -7.84 -0.08
N TYR A 28 -6.02 -8.21 -1.16
CA TYR A 28 -6.68 -9.52 -1.24
C TYR A 28 -6.66 -10.12 -2.65
N ASP A 29 -6.90 -11.42 -2.74
CA ASP A 29 -6.85 -12.18 -3.99
C ASP A 29 -8.08 -11.94 -4.87
N GLY A 30 -7.88 -11.96 -6.18
CA GLY A 30 -8.83 -11.40 -7.12
C GLY A 30 -10.13 -12.18 -7.38
N HIS A 31 -10.68 -12.90 -6.40
CA HIS A 31 -11.88 -13.70 -6.58
C HIS A 31 -13.09 -12.81 -6.94
N SER A 32 -13.83 -13.21 -7.97
CA SER A 32 -14.79 -12.39 -8.73
C SER A 32 -15.96 -11.86 -7.91
N THR A 33 -16.22 -12.43 -6.73
CA THR A 33 -17.34 -12.06 -5.85
C THR A 33 -17.11 -10.80 -5.01
N HIS A 34 -15.89 -10.26 -4.99
CA HIS A 34 -15.47 -9.19 -4.07
C HIS A 34 -15.47 -7.76 -4.65
N VAL A 35 -15.75 -7.60 -5.95
CA VAL A 35 -15.73 -6.29 -6.63
C VAL A 35 -17.16 -5.81 -6.89
N HIS A 36 -17.92 -5.63 -5.81
CA HIS A 36 -19.24 -4.99 -5.89
C HIS A 36 -19.14 -3.52 -5.48
N VAL A 37 -19.87 -2.64 -6.18
CA VAL A 37 -19.85 -1.18 -5.96
C VAL A 37 -20.05 -0.82 -4.48
N ARG A 38 -21.03 -1.45 -3.82
CA ARG A 38 -21.29 -1.29 -2.37
C ARG A 38 -20.05 -1.47 -1.48
N VAL A 39 -19.19 -2.46 -1.78
CA VAL A 39 -17.98 -2.70 -0.98
C VAL A 39 -16.95 -1.61 -1.22
N VAL A 40 -16.81 -1.15 -2.46
CA VAL A 40 -15.89 -0.06 -2.83
C VAL A 40 -16.33 1.24 -2.17
N GLU A 41 -17.63 1.58 -2.21
CA GLU A 41 -18.17 2.75 -1.54
C GLU A 41 -17.96 2.70 -0.03
N LEU A 42 -18.21 1.54 0.59
CA LEU A 42 -17.98 1.36 2.02
C LEU A 42 -16.50 1.56 2.39
N ALA A 43 -15.58 1.01 1.60
CA ALA A 43 -14.15 1.18 1.80
C ALA A 43 -13.72 2.64 1.64
N LEU A 44 -14.20 3.33 0.59
CA LEU A 44 -13.92 4.75 0.34
C LEU A 44 -14.38 5.64 1.50
N ARG A 45 -15.61 5.44 2.00
CA ARG A 45 -16.15 6.20 3.15
C ARG A 45 -15.29 6.02 4.41
N ASN A 46 -14.64 4.86 4.56
CA ASN A 46 -13.79 4.54 5.71
C ASN A 46 -12.29 4.83 5.48
N ARG A 47 -11.90 5.51 4.39
CA ARG A 47 -10.49 5.76 4.00
C ARG A 47 -9.66 4.49 3.86
N ILE A 48 -10.29 3.46 3.31
CA ILE A 48 -9.68 2.16 3.03
C ILE A 48 -9.43 2.07 1.52
N THR A 49 -8.17 1.85 1.15
CA THR A 49 -7.78 1.54 -0.22
C THR A 49 -7.75 0.02 -0.39
N ILE A 50 -8.43 -0.47 -1.41
CA ILE A 50 -8.43 -1.89 -1.76
C ILE A 50 -7.46 -2.10 -2.92
N LEU A 51 -6.50 -3.00 -2.72
CA LEU A 51 -5.58 -3.46 -3.74
C LEU A 51 -5.87 -4.93 -4.07
N LYS A 52 -6.28 -5.16 -5.31
CA LYS A 52 -6.51 -6.50 -5.85
C LYS A 52 -5.19 -7.06 -6.37
N LEU A 53 -4.80 -8.25 -5.91
CA LEU A 53 -3.64 -8.94 -6.46
C LEU A 53 -3.93 -9.48 -7.88
N PRO A 54 -2.93 -9.49 -8.77
CA PRO A 54 -3.05 -10.14 -10.07
C PRO A 54 -3.48 -11.61 -9.95
N PRO A 55 -4.16 -12.18 -10.97
CA PRO A 55 -4.51 -13.59 -10.96
C PRO A 55 -3.24 -14.47 -10.96
N HIS A 56 -3.34 -15.64 -10.34
CA HIS A 56 -2.27 -16.65 -10.26
C HIS A 56 -0.96 -16.21 -9.57
N THR A 57 -0.95 -15.08 -8.84
CA THR A 57 0.25 -14.61 -8.11
C THR A 57 0.20 -14.87 -6.61
N SER A 58 -0.71 -15.70 -6.09
CA SER A 58 -0.83 -15.95 -4.64
C SER A 58 0.48 -16.44 -4.03
N HIS A 59 1.17 -17.35 -4.70
CA HIS A 59 2.47 -17.87 -4.28
C HIS A 59 3.62 -16.83 -4.26
N LEU A 60 3.42 -15.64 -4.84
CA LEU A 60 4.43 -14.58 -4.94
C LEU A 60 4.09 -13.37 -4.07
N LEU A 61 2.82 -12.96 -4.08
CA LEU A 61 2.38 -11.68 -3.51
C LEU A 61 1.50 -11.83 -2.27
N GLN A 62 0.95 -13.00 -1.99
CA GLN A 62 0.01 -13.19 -0.88
C GLN A 62 0.76 -13.63 0.38
N PRO A 63 0.94 -12.77 1.40
CA PRO A 63 1.73 -13.10 2.59
C PRO A 63 1.22 -14.35 3.33
N LEU A 64 -0.10 -14.56 3.25
CA LEU A 64 -0.80 -15.66 3.87
C LEU A 64 -0.33 -17.01 3.31
N ASP A 65 -0.22 -17.13 1.98
CA ASP A 65 0.24 -18.34 1.30
C ASP A 65 1.75 -18.55 1.41
N ILE A 66 2.52 -17.47 1.33
CA ILE A 66 4.00 -17.52 1.34
C ILE A 66 4.55 -18.04 2.68
N ALA A 67 3.93 -17.68 3.79
CA ALA A 67 4.49 -17.94 5.12
C ALA A 67 3.47 -18.45 6.14
N VAL A 68 2.36 -17.74 6.31
CA VAL A 68 1.46 -17.94 7.47
C VAL A 68 0.79 -19.30 7.42
N PHE A 69 0.23 -19.71 6.28
CA PHE A 69 -0.49 -20.98 6.18
C PHE A 69 0.39 -22.20 6.44
N LYS A 70 1.67 -22.17 6.04
CA LYS A 70 2.59 -23.28 6.33
C LYS A 70 2.75 -23.48 7.82
N SER A 71 3.03 -22.40 8.56
CA SER A 71 3.18 -22.48 10.02
C SER A 71 1.87 -22.82 10.71
N PHE A 72 0.77 -22.19 10.29
CA PHE A 72 -0.54 -22.39 10.88
C PHE A 72 -0.99 -23.86 10.73
N LYS A 73 -0.83 -24.45 9.54
CA LYS A 73 -1.13 -25.87 9.29
C LYS A 73 -0.29 -26.78 10.18
N SER A 74 1.01 -26.52 10.32
CA SER A 74 1.86 -27.33 11.19
C SER A 74 1.39 -27.36 12.66
N ILE A 75 0.96 -26.23 13.20
CA ILE A 75 0.43 -26.14 14.58
C ILE A 75 -0.93 -26.84 14.66
N TRP A 76 -1.80 -26.56 13.69
CA TRP A 76 -3.13 -27.17 13.61
C TRP A 76 -3.08 -28.69 13.52
N ASP A 77 -2.22 -29.23 12.65
CA ASP A 77 -2.09 -30.66 12.42
C ASP A 77 -1.61 -31.39 13.68
N ALA A 78 -0.68 -30.80 14.44
CA ALA A 78 -0.24 -31.36 15.72
C ALA A 78 -1.39 -31.46 16.73
N LYS A 79 -2.18 -30.39 16.87
CA LYS A 79 -3.36 -30.36 17.75
C LYS A 79 -4.44 -31.35 17.31
N LEU A 80 -4.65 -31.46 16.00
CA LEU A 80 -5.63 -32.39 15.44
C LEU A 80 -5.23 -33.84 15.72
N VAL A 81 -3.95 -34.18 15.55
CA VAL A 81 -3.42 -35.53 15.86
C VAL A 81 -3.55 -35.83 17.35
N GLU A 82 -3.22 -34.89 18.24
CA GLU A 82 -3.37 -35.06 19.69
C GLU A 82 -4.84 -35.31 20.08
N TRP A 83 -5.76 -34.51 19.53
CA TRP A 83 -7.18 -34.67 19.77
C TRP A 83 -7.69 -36.02 19.26
N GLN A 84 -7.29 -36.43 18.05
CA GLN A 84 -7.72 -37.69 17.45
C GLN A 84 -7.21 -38.91 18.21
N ARG A 85 -5.98 -38.86 18.76
CA ARG A 85 -5.43 -39.92 19.61
C ARG A 85 -6.25 -40.13 20.89
N ARG A 86 -6.83 -39.06 21.46
CA ARG A 86 -7.70 -39.12 22.64
C ARG A 86 -9.15 -39.49 22.31
N ASN A 87 -9.57 -39.30 21.06
CA ASN A 87 -10.97 -39.44 20.63
C ASN A 87 -11.08 -40.37 19.40
N VAL A 88 -10.55 -41.59 19.55
CA VAL A 88 -10.48 -42.57 18.46
C VAL A 88 -11.89 -42.86 17.90
N GLY A 89 -11.99 -42.92 16.57
CA GLY A 89 -13.25 -43.21 15.87
C GLY A 89 -14.27 -42.06 15.85
N THR A 90 -13.97 -40.93 16.48
CA THR A 90 -14.89 -39.79 16.58
C THR A 90 -14.46 -38.64 15.67
N LYS A 91 -15.41 -38.05 14.93
CA LYS A 91 -15.15 -36.81 14.17
C LYS A 91 -15.15 -35.61 15.11
N MET A 92 -14.22 -34.69 14.93
CA MET A 92 -14.17 -33.47 15.75
C MET A 92 -15.46 -32.65 15.58
N PRO A 93 -16.24 -32.43 16.65
CA PRO A 93 -17.47 -31.66 16.55
C PRO A 93 -17.16 -30.17 16.38
N LYS A 94 -18.03 -29.44 15.68
CA LYS A 94 -17.84 -28.00 15.39
C LYS A 94 -17.59 -27.15 16.65
N LYS A 95 -18.22 -27.51 17.78
CA LYS A 95 -18.04 -26.85 19.09
C LYS A 95 -16.62 -26.93 19.65
N VAL A 96 -15.85 -27.95 19.25
CA VAL A 96 -14.43 -28.12 19.62
C VAL A 96 -13.51 -27.50 18.56
N PHE A 97 -13.90 -27.64 17.29
CA PHE A 97 -13.13 -27.10 16.17
C PHE A 97 -12.88 -25.60 16.28
N ALA A 98 -13.94 -24.80 16.49
CA ALA A 98 -13.81 -23.33 16.46
C ALA A 98 -12.88 -22.78 17.56
N PRO A 99 -13.00 -23.19 18.85
CA PRO A 99 -12.04 -22.81 19.88
C PRO A 99 -10.60 -23.25 19.57
N ALA A 100 -10.41 -24.51 19.15
CA ALA A 100 -9.08 -25.03 18.84
C ALA A 100 -8.39 -24.26 17.69
N LEU A 101 -9.17 -23.86 16.68
CA LEU A 101 -8.69 -23.06 15.57
C LEU A 101 -8.28 -21.65 16.05
N ALA A 102 -9.07 -21.04 16.93
CA ALA A 102 -8.76 -19.76 17.54
C ALA A 102 -7.49 -19.82 18.42
N ASP A 103 -7.29 -20.91 19.18
CA ASP A 103 -6.06 -21.16 19.94
C ASP A 103 -4.85 -21.28 19.01
N THR A 104 -4.99 -22.01 17.90
CA THR A 104 -3.94 -22.14 16.88
C THR A 104 -3.56 -20.79 16.29
N TRP A 105 -4.54 -19.92 16.06
CA TRP A 105 -4.29 -18.56 15.59
C TRP A 105 -3.53 -17.72 16.62
N ARG A 106 -3.89 -17.82 17.91
CA ARG A 106 -3.19 -17.15 19.01
C ARG A 106 -1.74 -17.61 19.18
N GLU A 107 -1.47 -18.89 18.95
CA GLU A 107 -0.12 -19.48 19.04
C GLU A 107 0.76 -19.16 17.82
N THR A 108 0.17 -18.69 16.72
CA THR A 108 0.92 -18.40 15.49
C THR A 108 1.86 -17.23 15.72
N ASN A 109 3.15 -17.46 15.51
CA ASN A 109 4.18 -16.47 15.77
C ASN A 109 4.01 -15.21 14.87
N PRO A 110 3.85 -14.00 15.44
CA PRO A 110 3.70 -12.77 14.66
C PRO A 110 4.86 -12.47 13.71
N ASN A 111 6.07 -12.97 14.00
CA ASN A 111 7.23 -12.80 13.12
C ASN A 111 7.07 -13.51 11.77
N ILE A 112 6.23 -14.54 11.69
CA ILE A 112 5.91 -15.24 10.45
C ILE A 112 5.05 -14.36 9.55
N ILE A 113 4.10 -13.63 10.15
CA ILE A 113 3.29 -12.63 9.45
C ILE A 113 4.21 -11.55 8.89
N LYS A 114 5.06 -10.94 9.74
CA LYS A 114 6.03 -9.92 9.30
C LYS A 114 6.96 -10.44 8.19
N SER A 115 7.41 -11.69 8.30
CA SER A 115 8.24 -12.31 7.25
C SER A 115 7.47 -12.55 5.96
N GLY A 116 6.18 -12.89 6.02
CA GLY A 116 5.32 -13.03 4.85
C GLY A 116 5.20 -11.71 4.09
N PHE A 117 4.93 -10.61 4.79
CA PHE A 117 4.83 -9.27 4.18
C PHE A 117 6.16 -8.82 3.56
N ARG A 118 7.29 -9.11 4.22
CA ARG A 118 8.62 -8.81 3.67
C ARG A 118 8.93 -9.62 2.42
N LYS A 119 8.62 -10.92 2.43
CA LYS A 119 8.83 -11.83 1.28
C LYS A 119 7.89 -11.56 0.10
N ALA A 120 6.74 -10.94 0.35
CA ALA A 120 5.85 -10.46 -0.71
C ALA A 120 6.29 -9.09 -1.28
N GLY A 121 7.29 -8.44 -0.67
CA GLY A 121 7.71 -7.09 -1.03
C GLY A 121 6.69 -6.00 -0.69
N ILE A 122 5.71 -6.29 0.18
CA ILE A 122 4.66 -5.35 0.56
C ILE A 122 5.14 -4.43 1.69
N PHE A 123 5.75 -5.01 2.73
CA PHE A 123 6.27 -4.24 3.86
C PHE A 123 7.55 -4.85 4.46
N PRO A 124 8.69 -4.13 4.48
CA PRO A 124 8.91 -2.87 3.76
C PRO A 124 8.70 -3.04 2.25
N PHE A 125 8.25 -2.00 1.57
CA PHE A 125 7.96 -2.07 0.13
C PHE A 125 9.25 -2.32 -0.66
N ASN A 126 9.25 -3.36 -1.50
CA ASN A 126 10.36 -3.67 -2.38
C ASN A 126 9.85 -4.30 -3.68
N ALA A 127 9.90 -3.52 -4.76
CA ALA A 127 9.45 -3.93 -6.09
C ALA A 127 10.34 -5.01 -6.75
N HIS A 128 11.55 -5.24 -6.23
CA HIS A 128 12.53 -6.17 -6.80
C HIS A 128 12.51 -7.57 -6.15
N VAL A 129 11.50 -7.84 -5.30
CA VAL A 129 11.38 -9.13 -4.62
C VAL A 129 10.98 -10.25 -5.59
N ILE A 130 10.25 -9.91 -6.65
CA ILE A 130 9.89 -10.87 -7.69
C ILE A 130 10.99 -10.86 -8.76
N PRO A 131 11.61 -12.01 -9.07
CA PRO A 131 12.59 -12.12 -10.13
C PRO A 131 12.02 -11.75 -11.50
N VAL A 132 12.84 -11.13 -12.36
CA VAL A 132 12.40 -10.62 -13.68
C VAL A 132 11.91 -11.76 -14.59
N ASP A 133 12.46 -12.98 -14.44
CA ASP A 133 12.04 -14.18 -15.18
C ASP A 133 10.60 -14.63 -14.88
N LYS A 134 10.00 -14.17 -13.78
CA LYS A 134 8.61 -14.49 -13.42
C LYS A 134 7.58 -13.58 -14.09
N TYR A 135 8.03 -12.49 -14.72
CA TYR A 135 7.13 -11.59 -15.42
C TYR A 135 6.88 -12.08 -16.85
N ASP A 136 5.71 -11.75 -17.38
CA ASP A 136 5.47 -11.85 -18.82
C ASP A 136 6.44 -10.90 -19.55
N PRO A 137 7.31 -11.40 -20.45
CA PRO A 137 8.40 -10.62 -21.01
C PRO A 137 7.91 -9.44 -21.86
N ASP A 138 6.78 -9.60 -22.55
CA ASP A 138 6.22 -8.54 -23.39
C ASP A 138 5.51 -7.48 -22.56
N ALA A 139 4.74 -7.88 -21.55
CA ALA A 139 4.14 -6.97 -20.59
C ALA A 139 5.21 -6.20 -19.80
N TYR A 140 6.29 -6.86 -19.42
CA TYR A 140 7.40 -6.23 -18.71
C TYR A 140 8.11 -5.18 -19.58
N LYS A 141 8.41 -5.50 -20.84
CA LYS A 141 8.97 -4.51 -21.80
C LYS A 141 8.04 -3.31 -21.98
N ARG A 142 6.73 -3.54 -22.14
CA ARG A 142 5.73 -2.46 -22.24
C ARG A 142 5.73 -1.58 -20.98
N TYR A 143 5.76 -2.20 -19.80
CA TYR A 143 5.84 -1.49 -18.52
C TYR A 143 7.11 -0.62 -18.45
N GLN A 144 8.28 -1.18 -18.75
CA GLN A 144 9.54 -0.45 -18.74
C GLN A 144 9.52 0.78 -19.67
N LYS A 145 9.00 0.62 -20.89
CA LYS A 145 8.87 1.72 -21.85
C LYS A 145 7.97 2.84 -21.28
N LYS A 146 6.81 2.46 -20.73
CA LYS A 146 5.87 3.40 -20.13
C LYS A 146 6.49 4.15 -18.95
N THR A 147 7.16 3.45 -18.04
CA THR A 147 7.83 4.07 -16.88
C THR A 147 8.91 5.05 -17.31
N LEU A 148 9.66 4.72 -18.37
CA LEU A 148 10.66 5.60 -18.93
C LEU A 148 10.03 6.88 -19.52
N GLU A 149 8.94 6.74 -20.28
CA GLU A 149 8.17 7.87 -20.83
C GLU A 149 7.59 8.78 -19.74
N GLU A 150 6.98 8.20 -18.70
CA GLU A 150 6.45 8.93 -17.53
C GLU A 150 7.58 9.67 -16.79
N HIS A 151 8.74 9.03 -16.60
CA HIS A 151 9.90 9.66 -15.97
C HIS A 151 10.42 10.84 -16.80
N PHE A 152 10.53 10.70 -18.12
CA PHE A 152 10.91 11.79 -19.01
C PHE A 152 9.91 12.94 -18.99
N ALA A 153 8.60 12.63 -19.00
CA ALA A 153 7.54 13.64 -18.91
C ALA A 153 7.64 14.43 -17.60
N TYR A 154 7.82 13.75 -16.47
CA TYR A 154 8.01 14.40 -15.17
C TYR A 154 9.27 15.28 -15.14
N LYS A 155 10.41 14.77 -15.62
CA LYS A 155 11.66 15.55 -15.69
C LYS A 155 11.51 16.80 -16.55
N LYS A 156 10.84 16.68 -17.70
CA LYS A 156 10.55 17.81 -18.60
C LYS A 156 9.63 18.83 -17.94
N PHE A 157 8.62 18.39 -17.20
CA PHE A 157 7.72 19.25 -16.43
C PHE A 157 8.48 20.02 -15.33
N VAL A 158 9.30 19.34 -14.52
CA VAL A 158 10.11 19.97 -13.47
C VAL A 158 11.10 20.98 -14.06
N LEU A 159 11.77 20.63 -15.16
CA LEU A 159 12.68 21.54 -15.85
C LEU A 159 11.95 22.79 -16.38
N ALA A 160 10.76 22.62 -16.96
CA ALA A 160 9.93 23.73 -17.41
C ALA A 160 9.54 24.66 -16.24
N CYS A 161 9.10 24.11 -15.10
CA CYS A 161 8.81 24.90 -13.90
C CYS A 161 10.02 25.68 -13.38
N LEU A 162 11.21 25.07 -13.36
CA LEU A 162 12.45 25.75 -12.95
C LEU A 162 12.83 26.89 -13.91
N THR A 163 12.70 26.67 -15.22
CA THR A 163 12.98 27.72 -16.22
C THR A 163 12.00 28.88 -16.13
N ILE A 164 10.72 28.62 -15.87
CA ILE A 164 9.70 29.67 -15.67
C ILE A 164 10.01 30.47 -14.39
N ASN A 165 10.39 29.80 -13.31
CA ASN A 165 10.76 30.46 -12.05
C ASN A 165 12.01 31.36 -12.22
N LEU A 166 13.04 30.87 -12.93
CA LEU A 166 14.23 31.67 -13.28
C LEU A 166 13.88 32.87 -14.19
N GLN A 167 12.99 32.69 -15.17
CA GLN A 167 12.51 33.79 -16.02
C GLN A 167 11.76 34.85 -15.20
N GLN A 168 10.89 34.43 -14.27
CA GLN A 168 10.17 35.36 -13.38
C GLN A 168 11.13 36.12 -12.46
N GLN A 169 12.14 35.45 -11.89
CA GLN A 169 13.18 36.12 -11.09
C GLN A 169 14.03 37.09 -11.92
N MET A 170 14.39 36.72 -13.16
CA MET A 170 15.12 37.61 -14.08
C MET A 170 14.29 38.82 -14.49
N ILE A 171 12.98 38.67 -14.68
CA ILE A 171 12.05 39.77 -14.99
C ILE A 171 11.95 40.72 -13.78
N LEU A 172 11.82 40.20 -12.55
CA LEU A 172 11.81 41.01 -11.33
C LEU A 172 13.11 41.80 -11.15
N LEU A 173 14.27 41.18 -11.40
CA LEU A 173 15.57 41.86 -11.38
C LEU A 173 15.71 42.94 -12.46
N LYS A 174 15.09 42.78 -13.63
CA LYS A 174 15.09 43.78 -14.71
C LYS A 174 14.16 44.96 -14.43
N ILE A 175 13.08 44.76 -13.69
CA ILE A 175 12.16 45.84 -13.28
C ILE A 175 12.77 46.69 -12.16
N GLN A 176 13.69 46.13 -11.36
CA GLN A 176 14.36 46.83 -10.25
C GLN A 176 15.57 47.70 -10.66
N ILE A 177 15.92 47.79 -11.96
CA ILE A 177 17.01 48.65 -12.44
C ILE A 177 16.41 49.83 -13.24
N PRO A 178 16.16 50.99 -12.62
CA PRO A 178 15.90 52.21 -13.36
C PRO A 178 17.23 52.78 -13.88
N MET A 179 17.35 52.89 -15.20
CA MET A 179 18.14 53.96 -15.82
C MET A 179 17.64 55.30 -15.22
N THR A 180 18.44 56.26 -14.74
CA THR A 180 19.63 56.92 -15.28
C THR A 180 20.22 57.85 -14.19
N LEU A 181 21.55 57.95 -14.07
CA LEU A 181 22.22 59.23 -13.71
C LEU A 181 22.32 60.09 -14.99
N PRO A 182 22.56 61.42 -14.99
CA PRO A 182 22.74 62.40 -13.89
C PRO A 182 21.96 63.74 -14.10
N CYS A 183 21.69 64.55 -13.06
CA CYS A 183 21.81 66.04 -13.10
C CYS A 183 21.34 66.75 -11.81
N CYS A 184 22.12 67.75 -11.41
CA CYS A 184 21.74 68.97 -10.69
C CYS A 184 21.29 68.95 -9.20
N ARG A 185 22.27 69.33 -8.37
CA ARG A 185 22.30 70.50 -7.45
C ARG A 185 21.27 70.64 -6.31
N LYS A 186 21.89 70.71 -5.12
CA LYS A 186 21.60 71.53 -3.92
C LYS A 186 20.30 71.23 -3.15
N PHE A 187 20.40 70.75 -1.92
CA PHE A 187 20.30 71.55 -0.69
C PHE A 187 20.54 70.68 0.56
N GLN A 188 20.81 71.35 1.67
CA GLN A 188 21.49 70.93 2.90
C GLN A 188 20.77 69.87 3.76
N SER A 189 21.55 69.26 4.65
CA SER A 189 21.16 68.53 5.88
C SER A 189 20.57 69.49 6.95
N PRO A 190 20.21 69.11 8.21
CA PRO A 190 20.34 67.80 8.92
C PRO A 190 19.20 67.44 9.95
N VAL A 191 19.35 66.26 10.60
CA VAL A 191 18.85 65.81 11.94
C VAL A 191 17.33 65.61 12.22
N SER A 192 17.03 64.44 12.82
CA SER A 192 16.40 64.23 14.16
C SER A 192 15.15 63.33 14.27
N LYS A 193 15.31 62.27 15.08
CA LYS A 193 14.41 61.71 16.11
C LYS A 193 12.91 61.57 15.82
N LEU A 194 12.43 60.33 15.77
CA LEU A 194 11.71 59.62 16.84
C LEU A 194 11.42 58.18 16.43
#